data_AF-A0A2W4KBC0-F1
#
_entry.id   AF-A0A2W4KBC0-F1
#
_cell.length_a   1.000
_cell.length_b   1.000
_cell.length_c   1.000
_cell.angle_alpha   90.00
_cell.angle_beta   90.00
_cell.angle_gamma   90.00
#
_symmetry.space_group_name_H-M   'P 1'
#
loop_
_entity.id
_entity.type
_entity.pdbx_description
1 polymer ?
#
loop_
_entity_poly.entity_id
_entity_poly.type
_entity_poly.pdbx_seq_one_letter_code
_entity_poly.pdbx_strand_id
1 'polypeptide(L)'
;MPLAADQNELRALREAIDALAAEQQALYQQFQMLQALRMNEQRYAAEAYAPDTGPPRNYDDVVRERQAALDRAAAYQAEMDELYERYRQIELEKRPLLERLRALSLETPAEP
;
A
#
# COMPACT_ATOMS: atom_id res chain seq x y z
N MET A 1 -5.72 -34.47 25.03
CA MET A 1 -5.80 -32.99 25.17
C MET A 1 -4.86 -32.18 24.25
N PRO A 2 -3.69 -32.65 23.73
CA PRO A 2 -2.83 -31.78 22.90
C PRO A 2 -3.47 -31.39 21.55
N LEU A 3 -4.18 -32.32 20.90
CA LEU A 3 -4.82 -32.10 19.59
C LEU A 3 -5.76 -30.88 19.50
N ALA A 4 -6.47 -30.54 20.58
CA ALA A 4 -7.39 -29.40 20.58
C ALA A 4 -6.64 -28.05 20.70
N ALA A 5 -5.48 -28.03 21.37
CA ALA A 5 -4.64 -26.85 21.45
C ALA A 5 -3.97 -26.57 20.10
N ASP A 6 -3.49 -27.61 19.42
CA ASP A 6 -2.86 -27.50 18.10
C ASP A 6 -3.85 -27.02 17.03
N GLN A 7 -5.10 -27.49 17.07
CA GLN A 7 -6.17 -27.00 16.19
C GLN A 7 -6.53 -25.53 16.41
N ASN A 8 -6.54 -25.08 17.67
CA ASN A 8 -6.79 -23.67 18.00
C ASN A 8 -5.63 -22.79 17.53
N GLU A 9 -4.38 -23.24 17.70
CA GLU A 9 -3.20 -22.52 17.21
C GLU A 9 -3.19 -22.42 15.67
N LEU A 10 -3.51 -23.53 14.97
CA LEU A 10 -3.66 -23.53 13.51
C LEU A 10 -4.71 -22.53 13.02
N ARG A 11 -5.85 -22.44 13.71
CA ARG A 11 -6.91 -21.47 13.37
C ARG A 11 -6.42 -20.03 13.57
N ALA A 12 -5.83 -19.73 14.73
CA ALA A 12 -5.32 -18.40 15.03
C ALA A 12 -4.24 -17.94 14.03
N LEU A 13 -3.34 -18.84 13.63
CA LEU A 13 -2.31 -18.54 12.62
C LEU A 13 -2.92 -18.21 11.25
N ARG A 14 -3.92 -18.98 10.81
CA ARG A 14 -4.63 -18.71 9.55
C ARG A 14 -5.33 -17.36 9.59
N GLU A 15 -6.08 -17.07 10.65
CA GLU A 15 -6.75 -15.79 10.84
C GLU A 15 -5.75 -14.61 10.80
N ALA A 16 -4.61 -14.74 11.46
CA ALA A 16 -3.56 -13.72 11.43
C ALA A 16 -2.96 -13.53 10.03
N ILE A 17 -2.68 -14.62 9.30
CA ILE A 17 -2.16 -14.56 7.93
C ILE A 17 -3.17 -13.91 6.99
N ASP A 18 -4.45 -14.26 7.11
CA ASP A 18 -5.53 -13.71 6.28
C ASP A 18 -5.73 -12.21 6.56
N ALA A 19 -5.68 -11.79 7.83
CA ALA A 19 -5.73 -10.38 8.21
C ALA A 19 -4.56 -9.58 7.59
N LEU A 20 -3.33 -10.09 7.69
CA LEU A 20 -2.15 -9.47 7.08
C LEU A 20 -2.24 -9.45 5.54
N ALA A 21 -2.88 -10.45 4.92
CA ALA A 21 -3.12 -10.46 3.48
C ALA A 21 -4.16 -9.41 3.05
N ALA A 22 -5.23 -9.25 3.81
CA ALA A 22 -6.22 -8.20 3.58
C ALA A 22 -5.60 -6.81 3.72
N GLU A 23 -4.75 -6.59 4.74
CA GLU A 23 -4.02 -5.34 4.92
C GLU A 23 -3.09 -5.04 3.73
N GLN A 24 -2.31 -6.01 3.27
CA GLN A 24 -1.46 -5.84 2.09
C GLN A 24 -2.26 -5.47 0.83
N GLN A 25 -3.42 -6.10 0.62
CA GLN A 25 -4.29 -5.74 -0.49
C GLN A 25 -4.79 -4.30 -0.37
N ALA A 26 -5.19 -3.86 0.83
CA ALA A 26 -5.62 -2.49 1.07
C ALA A 26 -4.49 -1.47 0.80
N LEU A 27 -3.27 -1.75 1.28
CA LEU A 27 -2.10 -0.90 1.03
C LEU A 27 -1.79 -0.80 -0.47
N TYR A 28 -1.90 -1.91 -1.20
CA TYR A 28 -1.70 -1.90 -2.65
C TYR A 28 -2.75 -1.04 -3.36
N GLN A 29 -4.02 -1.13 -2.98
CA GLN A 29 -5.07 -0.27 -3.54
C GLN A 29 -4.81 1.21 -3.24
N GLN A 30 -4.42 1.53 -2.01
CA GLN A 30 -4.08 2.91 -1.63
C GLN A 30 -2.89 3.44 -2.43
N PHE A 31 -1.86 2.62 -2.64
CA PHE A 31 -0.71 2.98 -3.47
C PHE A 31 -1.12 3.32 -4.91
N GLN A 32 -2.01 2.52 -5.51
CA GLN A 32 -2.53 2.79 -6.87
C GLN A 32 -3.30 4.11 -6.92
N MET A 33 -4.10 4.42 -5.90
CA MET A 33 -4.82 5.70 -5.83
C MET A 33 -3.86 6.89 -5.73
N LEU A 34 -2.86 6.82 -4.85
CA LEU A 34 -1.85 7.88 -4.71
C LEU A 34 -1.02 8.06 -5.99
N GLN A 35 -0.69 6.96 -6.68
CA GLN A 35 -0.02 7.03 -7.98
C GLN A 35 -0.87 7.78 -9.01
N ALA A 36 -2.18 7.51 -9.07
CA ALA A 36 -3.09 8.21 -9.96
C ALA A 36 -3.19 9.71 -9.63
N LEU A 37 -3.28 10.07 -8.34
CA LEU A 37 -3.31 11.45 -7.88
C LEU A 37 -2.01 12.19 -8.23
N ARG A 38 -0.86 11.57 -7.97
CA ARG A 38 0.44 12.13 -8.33
C ARG A 38 0.57 12.38 -9.83
N MET A 39 0.14 11.42 -10.66
CA MET A 39 0.13 11.58 -12.12
C MET A 39 -0.78 12.75 -12.55
N ASN A 40 -1.92 12.94 -11.89
CA ASN A 40 -2.82 14.05 -12.17
C ASN A 40 -2.17 15.41 -11.84
N GLU A 41 -1.55 15.55 -10.67
CA GLU A 41 -0.85 16.77 -10.28
C GLU A 41 0.32 17.10 -11.21
N GLN A 42 1.07 16.09 -11.66
CA GLN A 42 2.15 16.27 -12.62
C GLN A 42 1.63 16.75 -13.99
N ARG A 43 0.50 16.22 -14.44
CA ARG A 43 -0.16 16.68 -15.67
C ARG A 43 -0.64 18.12 -15.54
N TYR A 44 -1.31 18.44 -14.44
CA TYR A 44 -1.75 19.80 -14.14
C TYR A 44 -0.56 20.80 -14.13
N ALA A 45 0.55 20.42 -13.50
CA ALA A 45 1.77 21.23 -13.47
C ALA A 45 2.42 21.40 -14.86
N ALA A 46 2.28 20.42 -15.76
CA ALA A 46 2.77 20.51 -17.13
C ALA A 46 1.84 21.37 -18.02
N GLU A 47 0.53 21.23 -17.84
CA GLU A 47 -0.51 21.98 -18.55
C GLU A 47 -0.53 23.47 -18.15
N ALA A 48 -0.01 23.82 -16.97
CA ALA A 48 0.09 25.21 -16.51
C ALA A 48 0.83 26.16 -17.47
N TYR A 49 1.79 25.65 -18.26
CA TYR A 49 2.51 26.43 -19.28
C TYR A 49 2.09 26.11 -20.73
N ALA A 50 1.05 25.29 -20.90
CA ALA A 50 0.55 25.00 -22.23
C ALA A 50 0.01 26.30 -22.87
N PRO A 51 0.22 26.51 -24.19
CA PRO A 51 -0.36 27.65 -24.89
C PRO A 51 -1.89 27.55 -24.83
N ASP A 52 -2.50 28.43 -24.03
CA ASP A 52 -3.95 28.53 -23.88
C ASP A 52 -4.53 29.46 -24.96
N THR A 53 -5.72 29.13 -25.47
CA THR A 53 -6.47 29.98 -26.42
C THR A 53 -7.37 31.00 -25.71
N GLY A 54 -7.39 30.98 -24.37
CA GLY A 54 -8.10 31.92 -23.52
C GLY A 54 -7.39 33.27 -23.28
N PRO A 55 -8.01 34.16 -22.49
CA PRO A 55 -7.38 35.43 -22.11
C PRO A 55 -6.08 35.19 -21.31
N PRO A 56 -5.08 36.09 -21.41
CA PRO A 56 -3.80 35.94 -20.71
C PRO A 56 -4.00 35.77 -19.20
N ARG A 57 -3.49 34.65 -18.65
CA ARG A 57 -3.44 34.42 -17.21
C ARG A 57 -2.29 35.20 -16.58
N ASN A 58 -2.44 35.62 -15.32
CA ASN A 58 -1.34 36.24 -14.58
C ASN A 58 -0.20 35.22 -14.39
N TYR A 59 1.01 35.58 -14.83
CA TYR A 59 2.18 34.71 -14.77
C TYR A 59 2.52 34.25 -13.35
N ASP A 60 2.46 35.14 -12.36
CA ASP A 60 2.80 34.83 -10.97
C ASP A 60 1.81 33.81 -10.38
N ASP A 61 0.53 33.93 -10.74
CA ASP A 61 -0.51 32.98 -10.31
C ASP A 61 -0.27 31.60 -10.92
N VAL A 62 0.07 31.53 -12.21
CA VAL A 62 0.41 30.28 -12.91
C VAL A 62 1.63 29.59 -12.29
N VAL A 63 2.69 30.36 -12.01
CA VAL A 63 3.90 29.84 -11.35
C VAL A 63 3.57 29.27 -9.98
N ARG A 64 2.76 29.98 -9.18
CA ARG A 64 2.35 29.56 -7.84
C ARG A 64 1.48 28.29 -7.88
N GLU A 65 0.49 28.23 -8.77
CA GLU A 65 -0.37 27.04 -8.93
C GLU A 65 0.43 25.81 -9.35
N ARG A 66 1.37 25.99 -10.28
CA ARG A 66 2.27 24.92 -10.72
C ARG A 66 3.14 24.43 -9.56
N GLN A 67 3.73 25.34 -8.79
CA GLN A 67 4.58 24.94 -7.66
C GLN A 67 3.76 24.16 -6.63
N ALA A 68 2.56 24.63 -6.30
CA ALA A 68 1.67 23.93 -5.37
C ALA A 68 1.31 22.51 -5.87
N ALA A 69 1.13 22.32 -7.19
CA ALA A 69 0.89 20.99 -7.76
C ALA A 69 2.12 20.07 -7.65
N LEU A 70 3.32 20.60 -7.87
CA LEU A 70 4.56 19.84 -7.68
C LEU A 70 4.76 19.46 -6.20
N ASP A 71 4.43 20.37 -5.28
CA ASP A 71 4.52 20.11 -3.84
C ASP A 71 3.53 18.99 -3.42
N ARG A 72 2.28 19.02 -3.94
CA ARG A 72 1.31 17.94 -3.73
C ARG A 72 1.79 16.61 -4.33
N ALA A 73 2.35 16.64 -5.53
CA ALA A 73 2.91 15.44 -6.16
C ALA A 73 4.07 14.83 -5.36
N ALA A 74 4.88 15.66 -4.71
CA ALA A 74 5.96 15.23 -3.81
C ALA A 74 5.40 14.64 -2.51
N ALA A 75 4.36 15.25 -1.92
CA ALA A 75 3.68 14.71 -0.75
C ALA A 75 3.10 13.31 -1.01
N TYR A 76 2.40 13.12 -2.13
CA TYR A 76 1.89 11.80 -2.51
C TYR A 76 3.01 10.77 -2.71
N GLN A 77 4.18 11.18 -3.21
CA GLN A 77 5.33 10.27 -3.31
C GLN A 77 5.83 9.83 -1.93
N ALA A 78 5.94 10.75 -0.97
CA ALA A 78 6.35 10.42 0.39
C ALA A 78 5.36 9.44 1.05
N GLU A 79 4.06 9.67 0.90
CA GLU A 79 3.02 8.74 1.37
C GLU A 79 3.14 7.36 0.70
N MET A 80 3.40 7.31 -0.60
CA MET A 80 3.62 6.04 -1.31
C MET A 80 4.85 5.27 -0.78
N ASP A 81 5.91 5.97 -0.41
CA ASP A 81 7.10 5.36 0.19
C ASP A 81 6.79 4.75 1.56
N GLU A 82 5.98 5.43 2.39
CA GLU A 82 5.50 4.90 3.67
C GLU A 82 4.64 3.64 3.50
N LEU A 83 3.73 3.63 2.52
CA LEU A 83 2.92 2.45 2.20
C LEU A 83 3.78 1.27 1.77
N TYR A 84 4.84 1.54 1.00
CA TYR A 84 5.78 0.50 0.57
C TYR A 84 6.56 -0.08 1.75
N GLU A 85 7.01 0.75 2.69
CA GLU A 85 7.66 0.25 3.90
C GLU A 85 6.72 -0.61 4.74
N ARG A 86 5.47 -0.20 4.93
CA ARG A 86 4.48 -1.01 5.65
C ARG A 86 4.22 -2.33 4.93
N TYR A 87 4.10 -2.30 3.61
CA TYR A 87 3.93 -3.52 2.81
C TYR A 87 5.08 -4.50 3.03
N ARG A 88 6.34 -4.02 3.01
CA ARG A 88 7.53 -4.83 3.29
C ARG A 88 7.55 -5.37 4.72
N GLN A 89 7.13 -4.58 5.70
CA GLN A 89 7.02 -5.04 7.08
C GLN A 89 6.04 -6.20 7.21
N ILE A 90 4.88 -6.12 6.57
CA ILE A 90 3.89 -7.22 6.61
C ILE A 90 4.46 -8.50 5.99
N GLU A 91 5.24 -8.40 4.91
CA GLU A 91 5.94 -9.57 4.34
C GLU A 91 6.92 -10.21 5.34
N LEU A 92 7.60 -9.41 6.16
CA LEU A 92 8.47 -9.91 7.22
C LEU A 92 7.66 -10.54 8.37
N GLU A 93 6.54 -9.94 8.76
CA GLU A 93 5.63 -10.44 9.80
C GLU A 93 4.97 -11.78 9.39
N LYS A 94 4.62 -11.95 8.11
CA LYS A 94 3.99 -13.17 7.59
C LYS A 94 4.89 -14.40 7.62
N ARG A 95 6.20 -14.23 7.40
CA ARG A 95 7.17 -15.34 7.30
C ARG A 95 7.14 -16.30 8.49
N PRO A 96 7.34 -15.85 9.74
CA PRO A 96 7.33 -16.75 10.90
C PRO A 96 5.96 -17.41 11.11
N LEU A 97 4.86 -16.73 10.78
CA LEU A 97 3.51 -17.30 10.87
C LEU A 97 3.32 -18.45 9.88
N LEU A 98 3.78 -18.28 8.64
CA LEU A 98 3.75 -19.33 7.61
C LEU A 98 4.65 -20.51 7.97
N GLU A 99 5.82 -20.25 8.53
CA GLU A 99 6.73 -21.31 9.01
C GLU A 99 6.09 -22.11 10.14
N ARG A 100 5.49 -21.44 11.12
CA ARG A 100 4.77 -22.08 12.24
C ARG A 100 3.56 -22.88 11.76
N LEU A 101 2.78 -22.31 10.83
CA LEU A 101 1.63 -22.98 10.22
C LEU A 101 2.06 -24.28 9.53
N ARG A 102 3.17 -24.25 8.76
CA ARG A 102 3.71 -25.43 8.08
C ARG A 102 4.20 -26.49 9.06
N ALA A 103 4.91 -26.09 10.12
CA ALA A 103 5.39 -27.00 11.16
C ALA A 103 4.22 -27.74 11.84
N LEU A 104 3.22 -27.00 12.32
CA LEU A 104 2.01 -27.59 12.95
C LEU A 104 1.22 -28.49 12.00
N SER A 105 1.16 -28.13 10.72
CA SER A 105 0.46 -28.93 9.70
C SER A 105 1.18 -30.26 9.39
N LEU A 106 2.50 -30.34 9.62
CA LEU A 106 3.28 -31.58 9.48
C LEU A 106 3.27 -32.42 10.76
N GLU A 107 3.16 -31.78 11.92
CA GLU A 107 3.09 -32.43 13.24
C GLU A 107 1.71 -33.02 13.55
N THR A 108 0.66 -32.57 12.84
CA THR A 108 -0.69 -33.14 12.94
C THR A 108 -0.83 -34.26 11.90
N PRO A 109 -0.66 -35.55 12.25
CA PRO A 109 -0.88 -36.63 11.29
C PRO A 109 -2.34 -36.58 10.80
N ALA A 110 -2.52 -36.74 9.49
CA ALA A 110 -3.82 -37.02 8.92
C ALA A 110 -4.30 -38.36 9.51
N GLU A 111 -5.37 -38.33 10.31
CA GLU A 111 -6.06 -39.56 10.69
C GLU A 111 -6.60 -40.23 9.40
N PRO A 112 -6.39 -41.55 9.22
CA PRO A 112 -6.85 -42.31 8.05
C PRO A 112 -8.38 -42.46 7.99
#